data_AF-A0A1S3QS57-F1
#
_entry.id   AF-A0A1S3QS57-F1
#
_cell.length_a   1.000
_cell.length_b   1.000
_cell.length_c   1.000
_cell.angle_alpha   90.00
_cell.angle_beta   90.00
_cell.angle_gamma   90.00
#
_symmetry.space_group_name_H-M   'P 1'
#
loop_
_entity.id
_entity.type
_entity.pdbx_description
1 polymer ?
#
loop_
_entity_poly.entity_id
_entity_poly.type
_entity_poly.pdbx_seq_one_letter_code
_entity_poly.pdbx_strand_id
1 'polypeptide(L)'
;PYSPAVWVMMFVMCLTVVAVTVFIFEFFSPVGYNRSLSSGKKAGGSTFTIGKSVWLLWAIVFNNSVPVENPRGTTSKIMVLIWAFFAVIFLASYTANLAAFMIQEEYIDTVSGLSDKKFQHPTEQYPPLKFGTVPNGSTEKNIRSNYPGMHHYMVKYNQRGVEDAINNLKTGKLDAFIYDAAVLNYMARKDEGCKVMTIGSGKVFATTGYGIALHKNSRWKRPLDLALLQLVGDDEIEMLERLWLSGICHNDKIEVMSSKLDI
;
A
#
# COMPACT_ATOMS: atom_id res chain seq x y z
N PRO A 1 -4.02 12.63 6.92
CA PRO A 1 -4.61 11.52 7.73
C PRO A 1 -5.86 11.92 8.53
N TYR A 2 -5.96 13.14 9.07
CA TYR A 2 -7.19 13.60 9.74
C TYR A 2 -8.13 14.37 8.81
N SER A 3 -9.43 14.32 9.11
CA SER A 3 -10.46 15.05 8.36
C SER A 3 -10.37 16.57 8.65
N PRO A 4 -10.90 17.41 7.75
CA PRO A 4 -10.95 18.86 7.96
C PRO A 4 -11.62 19.27 9.28
N ALA A 5 -12.56 18.46 9.78
CA ALA A 5 -13.26 18.73 11.04
C ALA A 5 -12.32 18.70 12.26
N VAL A 6 -11.32 17.81 12.28
CA VAL A 6 -10.35 17.71 13.39
C VAL A 6 -9.50 18.97 13.46
N TRP A 7 -9.10 19.51 12.30
CA TRP A 7 -8.35 20.76 12.22
C TRP A 7 -9.16 21.95 12.73
N VAL A 8 -10.44 22.04 12.36
CA VAL A 8 -11.34 23.08 12.86
C VAL A 8 -11.50 22.98 14.38
N MET A 9 -11.72 21.77 14.92
CA MET A 9 -11.81 21.57 16.37
C MET A 9 -10.51 21.97 17.09
N MET A 10 -9.35 21.61 16.55
CA MET A 10 -8.06 21.93 17.16
C MET A 10 -7.75 23.43 17.14
N PHE A 11 -7.83 24.07 15.97
CA PHE A 11 -7.43 25.46 15.80
C PHE A 11 -8.45 26.46 16.34
N VAL A 12 -9.74 26.17 16.18
CA VAL A 12 -10.80 27.12 16.50
C VAL A 12 -11.34 26.90 17.90
N MET A 13 -11.48 25.66 18.37
CA MET A 13 -12.09 25.41 19.69
C MET A 13 -11.03 25.25 20.78
N CYS A 14 -10.09 24.31 20.62
CA CYS A 14 -9.10 24.06 21.68
C CYS A 14 -8.11 25.23 21.87
N LEU A 15 -7.58 25.79 20.79
CA LEU A 15 -6.60 26.87 20.85
C LEU A 15 -7.19 28.18 21.42
N THR A 16 -8.42 28.53 21.04
CA THR A 16 -9.08 29.75 21.54
C THR A 16 -9.50 29.60 23.00
N VAL A 17 -10.03 28.44 23.41
CA VAL A 17 -10.40 28.15 24.79
C VAL A 17 -9.18 28.20 25.71
N VAL A 18 -8.06 27.59 25.30
CA VAL A 18 -6.82 27.62 26.09
C VAL A 18 -6.21 29.03 26.12
N ALA A 19 -6.27 29.79 25.02
CA ALA A 19 -5.80 31.18 25.02
C ALA A 19 -6.63 32.09 25.94
N VAL A 20 -7.97 31.96 25.91
CA VAL A 20 -8.87 32.75 26.77
C VAL A 20 -8.70 32.36 28.25
N THR A 21 -8.59 31.07 28.57
CA THR A 21 -8.38 30.62 29.95
C THR A 21 -7.02 31.07 30.50
N VAL A 22 -5.94 30.96 29.73
CA VAL A 22 -4.62 31.49 30.12
C VAL A 22 -4.68 33.00 30.35
N PHE A 23 -5.39 33.74 29.49
CA PHE A 23 -5.60 35.19 29.67
C PHE A 23 -6.38 35.52 30.94
N ILE A 24 -7.49 34.82 31.21
CA ILE A 24 -8.28 35.00 32.44
C ILE A 24 -7.42 34.72 33.68
N PHE A 25 -6.65 33.63 33.68
CA PHE A 25 -5.78 33.30 34.81
C PHE A 25 -4.64 34.30 35.00
N GLU A 26 -4.09 34.89 33.94
CA GLU A 26 -3.14 35.98 34.09
C GLU A 26 -3.79 37.29 34.57
N PHE A 27 -5.02 37.58 34.13
CA PHE A 27 -5.79 38.75 34.55
C PHE A 27 -6.14 38.73 36.05
N PHE A 28 -6.61 37.58 36.56
CA PHE A 28 -6.95 37.40 37.97
C PHE A 28 -5.75 37.05 38.85
N SER A 29 -4.60 36.66 38.27
CA SER A 29 -3.42 36.35 39.06
C SER A 29 -2.83 37.65 39.64
N PRO A 30 -2.68 37.77 40.97
CA PRO A 30 -2.07 38.93 41.63
C PRO A 30 -0.58 39.14 41.27
N VAL A 31 -0.01 38.22 40.49
CA VAL A 31 1.39 38.20 40.03
C VAL A 31 1.52 38.51 38.52
N GLY A 32 0.43 38.33 37.74
CA GLY A 32 0.43 38.41 36.27
C GLY A 32 0.02 39.79 35.73
N TYR A 33 -1.13 40.31 36.17
CA TYR A 33 -1.64 41.60 35.71
C TYR A 33 -1.33 42.73 36.71
N ASN A 34 -0.11 43.25 36.59
CA ASN A 34 0.29 44.60 36.98
C ASN A 34 -0.10 45.10 38.40
N ARG A 35 0.51 44.55 39.45
CA ARG A 35 0.70 45.33 40.72
C ARG A 35 1.63 46.54 40.55
N SER A 36 2.27 46.73 39.40
CA SER A 36 3.16 47.86 39.10
C SER A 36 2.43 49.12 38.61
N LEU A 37 1.10 49.10 38.43
CA LEU A 37 0.31 50.33 38.25
C LEU A 37 -0.11 50.96 39.59
N SER A 38 -0.20 50.17 40.66
CA SER A 38 -0.48 50.68 42.02
C SER A 38 0.76 51.12 42.79
N SER A 39 1.96 50.73 42.37
CA SER A 39 3.24 51.15 42.96
C SER A 39 4.12 51.66 41.83
N GLY A 40 4.09 52.98 41.59
CA GLY A 40 4.67 53.65 40.43
C GLY A 40 6.19 53.52 40.29
N LYS A 41 6.68 52.33 39.93
CA LYS A 41 8.07 52.07 39.54
C LYS A 41 8.14 51.14 38.33
N LYS A 42 8.56 51.75 37.20
CA LYS A 42 9.01 51.22 35.89
C LYS A 42 7.96 51.14 34.77
N ALA A 43 8.21 51.92 33.70
CA ALA A 43 7.52 51.94 32.42
C ALA A 43 7.86 50.72 31.54
N GLY A 44 7.70 49.51 32.08
CA GLY A 44 8.02 48.25 31.39
C GLY A 44 7.11 47.11 31.83
N GLY A 45 5.80 47.37 31.94
CA GLY A 45 4.81 46.36 32.26
C GLY A 45 4.71 45.33 31.14
N SER A 46 4.65 44.04 31.50
CA SER A 46 4.56 42.94 30.53
C SER A 46 3.30 43.11 29.68
N THR A 47 3.48 43.41 28.40
CA THR A 47 2.40 43.42 27.41
C THR A 47 2.11 41.99 26.96
N PHE A 48 1.61 41.15 27.87
CA PHE A 48 1.08 39.84 27.51
C PHE A 48 -0.33 40.06 26.95
N THR A 49 -0.38 40.41 25.66
CA THR A 49 -1.62 40.57 24.89
C THR A 49 -2.15 39.18 24.49
N ILE A 50 -3.47 39.02 24.36
CA ILE A 50 -4.12 37.77 23.88
C ILE A 50 -3.45 37.24 22.61
N GLY A 51 -3.05 38.12 21.68
CA GLY A 51 -2.32 37.74 20.46
C GLY A 51 -0.99 37.03 20.72
N LYS A 52 -0.22 37.43 21.76
CA LYS A 52 1.03 36.75 22.13
C LYS A 52 0.77 35.40 22.78
N SER A 53 -0.31 35.26 23.55
CA SER A 53 -0.73 33.98 24.15
C SER A 53 -1.17 32.98 23.09
N VAL A 54 -1.97 33.42 22.11
CA VAL A 54 -2.38 32.59 20.97
C VAL A 54 -1.15 32.18 20.15
N TRP A 55 -0.24 33.11 19.88
CA TRP A 55 0.99 32.83 19.14
C TRP A 55 1.91 31.85 19.87
N LEU A 56 2.06 31.98 21.19
CA LEU A 56 2.81 31.04 22.05
C LEU A 56 2.19 29.63 21.98
N LEU A 57 0.87 29.52 22.15
CA LEU A 57 0.18 28.22 22.13
C LEU A 57 0.27 27.56 20.75
N TRP A 58 0.24 28.36 19.67
CA TRP A 58 0.44 27.90 18.30
C TRP A 58 1.87 27.37 18.09
N ALA A 59 2.88 28.11 18.57
CA ALA A 59 4.27 27.69 18.51
C ALA A 59 4.51 26.33 19.21
N ILE A 60 3.87 26.12 20.36
CA ILE A 60 3.95 24.85 21.12
C ILE A 60 3.35 23.68 20.34
N VAL A 61 2.23 23.88 19.63
CA VAL A 61 1.59 22.82 18.81
C VAL A 61 2.52 22.33 17.69
N PHE A 62 3.25 23.24 17.05
CA PHE A 62 4.17 22.91 15.97
C PHE A 62 5.57 22.55 16.45
N ASN A 63 5.76 22.35 17.77
CA ASN A 63 7.06 22.09 18.38
C ASN A 63 8.13 23.13 17.94
N ASN A 64 7.72 24.38 17.75
CA ASN A 64 8.57 25.47 17.30
C ASN A 64 8.96 26.36 18.49
N SER A 65 10.26 26.63 18.66
CA SER A 65 10.77 27.49 19.73
C SER A 65 10.69 28.96 19.31
N VAL A 66 9.54 29.59 19.56
CA VAL A 66 9.39 31.04 19.35
C VAL A 66 9.83 31.78 20.62
N PRO A 67 10.61 32.87 20.51
CA PRO A 67 10.98 33.72 21.64
C PRO A 67 9.77 34.55 22.11
N VAL A 68 8.83 33.93 22.81
CA VAL A 68 7.74 34.62 23.51
C VAL A 68 7.98 34.50 25.01
N GLU A 69 7.76 35.61 25.73
CA GLU A 69 7.89 35.64 27.19
C GLU A 69 6.96 34.60 27.84
N ASN A 70 7.52 33.72 28.67
CA ASN A 70 6.74 32.74 29.41
C ASN A 70 5.80 33.43 30.42
N PRO A 71 4.57 32.89 30.61
CA PRO A 71 3.62 33.44 31.56
C PRO A 71 4.18 33.41 32.98
N ARG A 72 3.92 34.47 33.75
CA ARG A 72 4.51 34.66 35.09
C ARG A 72 3.74 33.93 36.19
N GLY A 73 2.42 33.78 36.02
CA GLY A 73 1.54 33.10 36.99
C GLY A 73 1.81 31.59 37.07
N THR A 74 1.85 31.04 38.30
CA THR A 74 2.05 29.61 38.55
C THR A 74 0.95 28.74 37.92
N THR A 75 -0.30 29.20 37.96
CA THR A 75 -1.46 28.54 37.34
C THR A 75 -1.36 28.51 35.81
N SER A 76 -0.97 29.63 35.19
CA SER A 76 -0.77 29.73 33.74
C SER A 76 0.37 28.85 33.25
N LYS A 77 1.45 28.67 34.05
CA LYS A 77 2.53 27.73 33.74
C LYS A 77 2.04 26.28 33.72
N ILE A 78 1.24 25.86 34.70
CA ILE A 78 0.66 24.51 34.74
C ILE A 78 -0.25 24.27 33.54
N MET A 79 -1.07 25.26 33.15
CA MET A 79 -1.94 25.16 31.97
C MET A 79 -1.17 25.03 30.67
N VAL A 80 -0.09 25.80 30.49
CA VAL A 80 0.78 25.67 29.30
C VAL A 80 1.48 24.31 29.26
N LEU A 81 1.85 23.73 30.41
CA LEU A 81 2.42 22.38 30.46
C LEU A 81 1.42 21.30 30.06
N ILE A 82 0.17 21.39 30.53
CA ILE A 82 -0.91 20.48 30.12
C ILE A 82 -1.18 20.60 28.61
N TRP A 83 -1.20 21.83 28.09
CA TRP A 83 -1.32 22.08 26.66
C TRP A 83 -0.15 21.51 25.87
N ALA A 84 1.08 21.68 26.35
CA ALA A 84 2.26 21.12 25.71
C ALA A 84 2.22 19.58 25.66
N PHE A 85 1.76 18.93 26.74
CA PHE A 85 1.57 17.48 26.76
C PHE A 85 0.52 17.03 25.74
N PHE A 86 -0.62 17.73 25.67
CA PHE A 86 -1.65 17.48 24.66
C PHE A 86 -1.12 17.67 23.24
N ALA A 87 -0.37 18.75 22.98
CA ALA A 87 0.23 19.05 21.68
C ALA A 87 1.19 17.94 21.23
N VAL A 88 2.04 17.43 22.13
CA VAL A 88 2.96 16.32 21.84
C VAL A 88 2.19 15.04 21.49
N ILE A 89 1.16 14.69 22.27
CA ILE A 89 0.31 13.52 21.96
C ILE A 89 -0.38 13.68 20.61
N PHE A 90 -0.94 14.85 20.34
CA PHE A 90 -1.60 15.14 19.08
C PHE A 90 -0.63 14.98 17.91
N LEU A 91 0.56 15.58 18.00
CA LEU A 91 1.61 15.48 16.99
C LEU A 91 2.03 14.02 16.76
N ALA A 92 2.27 13.27 17.84
CA ALA A 92 2.63 11.85 17.77
C ALA A 92 1.53 11.00 17.09
N SER A 93 0.25 11.25 17.41
CA SER A 93 -0.87 10.57 16.77
C SER A 93 -0.99 10.91 15.29
N TYR A 94 -0.71 12.16 14.92
CA TYR A 94 -0.73 12.61 13.52
C TYR A 94 0.38 11.93 12.73
N THR A 95 1.60 11.89 13.26
CA THR A 95 2.74 11.22 12.61
C THR A 95 2.52 9.72 12.52
N ALA A 96 1.94 9.09 13.55
CA ALA A 96 1.60 7.67 13.53
C ALA A 96 0.54 7.33 12.47
N ASN A 97 -0.53 8.13 12.39
CA ASN A 97 -1.60 7.89 11.40
C ASN A 97 -1.12 8.21 9.97
N LEU A 98 -0.26 9.22 9.80
CA LEU A 98 0.40 9.49 8.52
C LEU A 98 1.30 8.31 8.11
N ALA A 99 2.13 7.81 9.03
CA ALA A 99 2.98 6.65 8.77
C ALA A 99 2.15 5.40 8.44
N ALA A 100 1.07 5.15 9.18
CA ALA A 100 0.15 4.05 8.89
C ALA A 100 -0.43 4.15 7.48
N PHE A 101 -0.85 5.34 7.05
CA PHE A 101 -1.32 5.56 5.68
C PHE A 101 -0.22 5.41 4.64
N MET A 102 1.02 5.83 4.93
CA MET A 102 2.14 5.66 4.01
C MET A 102 2.59 4.20 3.87
N ILE A 103 2.39 3.37 4.90
CA ILE A 103 2.74 1.95 4.91
C ILE A 103 1.60 1.07 4.37
N GLN A 104 0.38 1.62 4.21
CA GLN A 104 -0.70 0.89 3.56
C GLN A 104 -0.34 0.62 2.10
N GLU A 105 0.18 -0.58 1.85
CA GLU A 105 0.30 -1.13 0.51
C GLU A 105 -1.11 -1.27 -0.06
N GLU A 106 -1.29 -0.80 -1.30
CA GLU A 106 -2.52 -1.01 -2.04
C GLU A 106 -2.68 -2.51 -2.28
N TYR A 107 -3.47 -3.18 -1.43
CA TYR A 107 -3.80 -4.59 -1.61
C TYR A 107 -4.63 -4.71 -2.89
N ILE A 108 -3.96 -5.03 -3.99
CA ILE A 108 -4.64 -5.45 -5.21
C ILE A 108 -5.26 -6.80 -4.86
N ASP A 109 -6.58 -6.83 -4.76
CA ASP A 109 -7.34 -8.03 -4.43
C ASP A 109 -7.03 -9.13 -5.46
N THR A 110 -6.07 -9.99 -5.10
CA THR A 110 -5.50 -10.99 -5.98
C THR A 110 -6.60 -11.95 -6.35
N VAL A 111 -6.81 -12.13 -7.64
CA VAL A 111 -7.82 -13.08 -8.12
C VAL A 111 -7.46 -14.48 -7.61
N SER A 112 -8.37 -15.10 -6.86
CA SER A 112 -8.11 -16.41 -6.23
C SER A 112 -7.93 -17.52 -7.27
N GLY A 113 -8.57 -17.36 -8.43
CA GLY A 113 -8.25 -18.13 -9.62
C GLY A 113 -9.26 -18.00 -10.75
N LEU A 114 -9.16 -18.88 -11.76
CA LEU A 114 -10.00 -18.80 -12.95
C LEU A 114 -11.50 -18.94 -12.67
N SER A 115 -11.88 -19.66 -11.61
CA SER A 115 -13.29 -19.79 -11.18
C SER A 115 -13.78 -18.60 -10.34
N ASP A 116 -12.98 -17.55 -10.13
CA ASP A 116 -13.40 -16.38 -9.37
C ASP A 116 -14.56 -15.64 -10.08
N LYS A 117 -15.44 -15.03 -9.29
CA LYS A 117 -16.59 -14.24 -9.76
C LYS A 117 -16.15 -13.14 -10.71
N LYS A 118 -14.97 -12.57 -10.49
CA LYS A 118 -14.37 -11.52 -11.36
C LYS A 118 -14.15 -11.99 -12.80
N PHE A 119 -13.78 -13.26 -13.00
CA PHE A 119 -13.59 -13.81 -14.35
C PHE A 119 -14.89 -14.38 -14.95
N GLN A 120 -15.80 -14.87 -14.11
CA GLN A 120 -17.10 -15.37 -14.58
C GLN A 120 -18.04 -14.22 -14.99
N HIS A 121 -18.03 -13.12 -14.24
CA HIS A 121 -18.86 -11.93 -14.45
C HIS A 121 -18.01 -10.66 -14.53
N PRO A 122 -17.20 -10.48 -15.59
CA PRO A 122 -16.25 -9.37 -15.70
C PRO A 122 -16.90 -7.99 -15.79
N THR A 123 -18.20 -7.91 -16.10
CA THR A 123 -18.96 -6.66 -16.20
C THR A 123 -19.57 -6.21 -14.89
N GLU A 124 -19.58 -7.05 -13.84
CA GLU A 124 -20.15 -6.69 -12.54
C GLU A 124 -19.20 -5.82 -11.71
N GLN A 125 -17.89 -5.94 -11.95
CA GLN A 125 -16.90 -5.07 -11.34
C GLN A 125 -16.78 -3.76 -12.13
N TYR A 126 -16.66 -2.63 -11.44
CA TYR A 126 -16.37 -1.33 -12.05
C TYR A 126 -14.96 -0.87 -11.64
N PRO A 127 -14.04 -0.63 -12.60
CA PRO A 127 -14.18 -0.81 -14.04
C PRO A 127 -14.23 -2.29 -14.48
N PRO A 128 -14.79 -2.61 -15.66
CA PRO A 128 -14.91 -3.99 -16.13
C PRO A 128 -13.54 -4.62 -16.39
N LEU A 129 -13.34 -5.84 -15.91
CA LEU A 129 -12.07 -6.55 -16.02
C LEU A 129 -11.82 -6.98 -17.47
N LYS A 130 -10.78 -6.45 -18.11
CA LYS A 130 -10.37 -6.84 -19.47
C LYS A 130 -9.31 -7.93 -19.39
N PHE A 131 -9.63 -9.10 -19.91
CA PHE A 131 -8.68 -10.20 -19.96
C PHE A 131 -8.74 -10.97 -21.27
N GLY A 132 -7.61 -11.53 -21.65
CA GLY A 132 -7.41 -12.17 -22.94
C GLY A 132 -6.38 -13.30 -22.89
N THR A 133 -6.34 -14.07 -23.97
CA THR A 133 -5.30 -15.09 -24.22
C THR A 133 -4.84 -15.03 -25.68
N VAL A 134 -3.93 -15.93 -26.06
CA VAL A 134 -3.49 -16.09 -27.45
C VAL A 134 -4.50 -17.01 -28.18
N PRO A 135 -5.06 -16.59 -29.33
CA PRO A 135 -6.05 -17.37 -30.07
C PRO A 135 -5.43 -18.65 -30.65
N ASN A 136 -6.26 -19.68 -30.87
CA ASN A 136 -5.87 -20.99 -31.41
C ASN A 136 -4.82 -21.76 -30.56
N GLY A 137 -4.65 -21.39 -29.30
CA GLY A 137 -3.77 -22.08 -28.35
C GLY A 137 -4.48 -23.19 -27.55
N SER A 138 -3.69 -24.00 -26.84
CA SER A 138 -4.20 -24.99 -25.87
C SER A 138 -5.02 -24.32 -24.76
N THR A 139 -4.57 -23.16 -24.29
CA THR A 139 -5.23 -22.36 -23.24
C THR A 139 -6.62 -21.89 -23.69
N GLU A 140 -6.73 -21.35 -24.91
CA GLU A 140 -8.01 -20.90 -25.48
C GLU A 140 -9.00 -22.06 -25.61
N LYS A 141 -8.54 -23.20 -26.13
CA LYS A 141 -9.36 -24.40 -26.27
C LYS A 141 -9.81 -24.97 -24.93
N ASN A 142 -8.94 -24.95 -23.91
CA ASN A 142 -9.28 -25.40 -22.56
C ASN A 142 -10.36 -24.50 -21.94
N ILE A 143 -10.19 -23.18 -22.00
CA ILE A 143 -11.17 -22.21 -21.49
C ILE A 143 -12.49 -22.33 -22.26
N ARG A 144 -12.46 -22.53 -23.58
CA ARG A 144 -13.65 -22.73 -24.40
C ARG A 144 -14.47 -23.95 -23.97
N SER A 145 -13.80 -25.04 -23.59
CA SER A 145 -14.47 -26.28 -23.16
C SER A 145 -15.00 -26.21 -21.73
N ASN A 146 -14.26 -25.56 -20.82
CA ASN A 146 -14.57 -25.55 -19.39
C ASN A 146 -15.41 -24.34 -18.95
N TYR A 147 -15.22 -23.18 -19.60
CA TYR A 147 -15.83 -21.90 -19.25
C TYR A 147 -16.33 -21.16 -20.51
N PRO A 148 -17.43 -21.61 -21.14
CA PRO A 148 -17.91 -21.03 -22.40
C PRO A 148 -18.35 -19.56 -22.28
N GLY A 149 -18.94 -19.16 -21.14
CA GLY A 149 -19.34 -17.77 -20.89
C GLY A 149 -18.14 -16.83 -20.79
N MET A 150 -17.10 -17.25 -20.07
CA MET A 150 -15.82 -16.54 -19.98
C MET A 150 -15.14 -16.42 -21.34
N HIS A 151 -15.12 -17.51 -22.11
CA HIS A 151 -14.53 -17.55 -23.46
C HIS A 151 -15.17 -16.51 -24.38
N HIS A 152 -16.50 -16.41 -24.38
CA HIS A 152 -17.22 -15.45 -25.22
C HIS A 152 -16.81 -13.99 -24.95
N TYR A 153 -16.57 -13.65 -23.68
CA TYR A 153 -16.05 -12.33 -23.30
C TYR A 153 -14.58 -12.15 -23.72
N MET A 154 -13.74 -13.15 -23.40
CA MET A 154 -12.30 -13.15 -23.65
C MET A 154 -11.93 -12.96 -25.12
N VAL A 155 -12.70 -13.52 -26.06
CA VAL A 155 -12.45 -13.45 -27.51
C VAL A 155 -12.28 -12.01 -28.01
N LYS A 156 -12.98 -11.04 -27.40
CA LYS A 156 -12.92 -9.62 -27.78
C LYS A 156 -11.57 -8.96 -27.43
N TYR A 157 -10.86 -9.50 -26.44
CA TYR A 157 -9.62 -8.96 -25.89
C TYR A 157 -8.42 -9.89 -26.09
N ASN A 158 -8.54 -10.88 -26.99
CA ASN A 158 -7.45 -11.77 -27.34
C ASN A 158 -6.24 -11.00 -27.89
N GLN A 159 -5.06 -11.50 -27.57
CA GLN A 159 -3.77 -10.88 -27.90
C GLN A 159 -3.09 -11.65 -29.03
N ARG A 160 -2.33 -10.96 -29.88
CA ARG A 160 -1.63 -11.59 -31.03
C ARG A 160 -0.47 -12.48 -30.58
N GLY A 161 0.20 -12.10 -29.49
CA GLY A 161 1.31 -12.82 -28.90
C GLY A 161 1.53 -12.44 -27.44
N VAL A 162 2.48 -13.13 -26.81
CA VAL A 162 2.81 -12.93 -25.39
C VAL A 162 3.45 -11.56 -25.16
N GLU A 163 4.38 -11.13 -26.02
CA GLU A 163 5.06 -9.84 -25.87
C GLU A 163 4.08 -8.66 -25.99
N ASP A 164 3.20 -8.70 -26.99
CA ASP A 164 2.12 -7.71 -27.16
C ASP A 164 1.20 -7.68 -25.94
N ALA A 165 0.86 -8.84 -25.38
CA ALA A 165 0.04 -8.94 -24.18
C ALA A 165 0.71 -8.28 -22.97
N ILE A 166 2.01 -8.54 -22.75
CA ILE A 166 2.78 -7.92 -21.66
C ILE A 166 2.86 -6.40 -21.84
N ASN A 167 3.05 -5.91 -23.06
CA ASN A 167 3.04 -4.47 -23.35
C ASN A 167 1.65 -3.85 -23.10
N ASN A 168 0.57 -4.55 -23.46
CA ASN A 168 -0.80 -4.10 -23.20
C ASN A 168 -1.18 -4.12 -21.71
N LEU A 169 -0.62 -5.05 -20.93
CA LEU A 169 -0.72 -5.06 -19.47
C LEU A 169 -0.02 -3.84 -18.86
N LYS A 170 1.24 -3.58 -19.26
CA LYS A 170 2.02 -2.43 -18.77
C LYS A 170 1.39 -1.08 -19.09
N THR A 171 0.67 -0.99 -20.20
CA THR A 171 0.00 0.25 -20.65
C THR A 171 -1.43 0.39 -20.12
N GLY A 172 -1.94 -0.58 -19.34
CA GLY A 172 -3.30 -0.55 -18.78
C GLY A 172 -4.41 -0.73 -19.82
N LYS A 173 -4.09 -1.24 -21.01
CA LYS A 173 -5.09 -1.60 -22.04
C LYS A 173 -5.77 -2.94 -21.73
N LEU A 174 -5.03 -3.82 -21.06
CA LEU A 174 -5.45 -5.13 -20.59
C LEU A 174 -5.20 -5.19 -19.08
N ASP A 175 -6.13 -5.76 -18.33
CA ASP A 175 -6.02 -5.86 -16.85
C ASP A 175 -5.44 -7.22 -16.43
N ALA A 176 -5.74 -8.28 -17.17
CA ALA A 176 -5.20 -9.62 -16.91
C ALA A 176 -4.91 -10.40 -18.21
N PHE A 177 -3.90 -11.25 -18.17
CA PHE A 177 -3.53 -12.11 -19.29
C PHE A 177 -3.44 -13.56 -18.84
N ILE A 178 -4.14 -14.44 -19.54
CA ILE A 178 -4.19 -15.86 -19.20
C ILE A 178 -3.35 -16.62 -20.22
N TYR A 179 -2.27 -17.24 -19.76
CA TYR A 179 -1.38 -18.03 -20.60
C TYR A 179 -0.62 -19.07 -19.77
N ASP A 180 0.27 -19.80 -20.43
CA ASP A 180 1.10 -20.84 -19.83
C ASP A 180 1.98 -20.29 -18.69
N ALA A 181 1.98 -21.00 -17.56
CA ALA A 181 2.62 -20.55 -16.33
C ALA A 181 4.13 -20.43 -16.46
N ALA A 182 4.81 -21.37 -17.14
CA ALA A 182 6.26 -21.33 -17.29
C ALA A 182 6.71 -20.13 -18.13
N VAL A 183 6.00 -19.86 -19.23
CA VAL A 183 6.26 -18.70 -20.10
C VAL A 183 6.01 -17.40 -19.34
N LEU A 184 4.90 -17.28 -18.62
CA LEU A 184 4.59 -16.09 -17.84
C LEU A 184 5.57 -15.85 -16.69
N ASN A 185 5.99 -16.90 -15.98
CA ASN A 185 7.00 -16.80 -14.93
C ASN A 185 8.35 -16.33 -15.49
N TYR A 186 8.77 -16.86 -16.63
CA TYR A 186 9.99 -16.41 -17.31
C TYR A 186 9.88 -14.93 -17.73
N MET A 187 8.77 -14.55 -18.38
CA MET A 187 8.56 -13.17 -18.84
C MET A 187 8.47 -12.17 -17.68
N ALA A 188 7.84 -12.54 -16.56
CA ALA A 188 7.78 -11.70 -15.37
C ALA A 188 9.16 -11.54 -14.71
N ARG A 189 9.95 -12.62 -14.62
CA ARG A 189 11.33 -12.58 -14.08
C ARG A 189 12.28 -11.74 -14.92
N LYS A 190 12.08 -11.71 -16.25
CA LYS A 190 12.92 -10.98 -17.21
C LYS A 190 12.56 -9.49 -17.32
N ASP A 191 11.43 -9.05 -16.77
CA ASP A 191 10.98 -7.67 -16.94
C ASP A 191 11.93 -6.65 -16.29
N GLU A 192 12.32 -5.60 -17.01
CA GLU A 192 13.30 -4.61 -16.53
C GLU A 192 12.79 -3.74 -15.36
N GLY A 193 11.47 -3.64 -15.20
CA GLY A 193 10.84 -2.79 -14.19
C GLY A 193 10.03 -3.54 -13.13
N CYS A 194 10.04 -4.89 -13.16
CA CYS A 194 9.21 -5.75 -12.31
C CYS A 194 7.76 -5.27 -12.16
N LYS A 195 7.18 -4.71 -13.23
CA LYS A 195 5.84 -4.08 -13.19
C LYS A 195 4.72 -5.09 -13.37
N VAL A 196 5.05 -6.24 -13.94
CA VAL A 196 4.12 -7.35 -14.16
C VAL A 196 4.47 -8.48 -13.19
N MET A 197 3.44 -9.09 -12.62
CA MET A 197 3.60 -10.19 -11.68
C MET A 197 2.60 -11.31 -12.03
N THR A 198 2.96 -12.54 -11.68
CA THR A 198 2.03 -13.67 -11.80
C THR A 198 1.15 -13.74 -10.56
N ILE A 199 -0.16 -13.90 -10.79
CA ILE A 199 -1.14 -13.96 -9.70
C ILE A 199 -1.01 -15.30 -8.96
N GLY A 200 -1.11 -15.27 -7.62
CA GLY A 200 -1.14 -16.46 -6.79
C GLY A 200 0.21 -17.02 -6.36
N SER A 201 1.30 -16.24 -6.43
CA SER A 201 2.63 -16.63 -5.93
C SER A 201 3.10 -17.99 -6.46
N GLY A 202 2.85 -18.29 -7.74
CA GLY A 202 3.18 -19.57 -8.36
C GLY A 202 2.07 -20.64 -8.29
N LYS A 203 0.89 -20.33 -7.76
CA LYS A 203 -0.30 -21.19 -7.89
C LYS A 203 -0.71 -21.28 -9.35
N VAL A 204 -0.61 -22.48 -9.91
CA VAL A 204 -1.02 -22.79 -11.29
C VAL A 204 -2.44 -23.35 -11.29
N PHE A 205 -3.28 -22.89 -12.24
CA PHE A 205 -4.67 -23.36 -12.37
C PHE A 205 -4.78 -24.79 -12.91
N ALA A 206 -3.78 -25.22 -13.68
CA ALA A 206 -3.67 -26.57 -14.22
C ALA A 206 -2.24 -27.08 -13.97
N THR A 207 -2.13 -28.21 -13.27
CA THR A 207 -0.85 -28.90 -13.03
C THR A 207 -0.48 -29.76 -14.24
N THR A 208 -0.30 -29.13 -15.39
CA THR A 208 0.16 -29.79 -16.62
C THR A 208 1.64 -29.50 -16.84
N GLY A 209 2.40 -30.50 -17.26
CA GLY A 209 3.82 -30.37 -17.58
C GLY A 209 4.10 -30.47 -19.08
N TYR A 210 5.25 -29.97 -19.51
CA TYR A 210 5.76 -30.22 -20.86
C TYR A 210 6.23 -31.67 -20.98
N GLY A 211 6.06 -32.24 -22.17
CA GLY A 211 6.45 -33.62 -22.45
C GLY A 211 6.92 -33.80 -23.89
N ILE A 212 7.75 -34.81 -24.11
CA ILE A 212 8.27 -35.17 -25.42
C ILE A 212 7.31 -36.16 -26.08
N ALA A 213 6.80 -35.80 -27.24
CA ALA A 213 5.90 -36.66 -28.01
C ALA A 213 6.70 -37.63 -28.89
N LEU A 214 6.43 -38.93 -28.75
CA LEU A 214 6.97 -40.00 -29.60
C LEU A 214 5.84 -40.64 -30.40
N HIS A 215 6.18 -41.24 -31.54
CA HIS A 215 5.23 -42.03 -32.31
C HIS A 215 4.65 -43.17 -31.44
N LYS A 216 3.37 -43.50 -31.65
CA LYS A 216 2.71 -44.55 -30.88
C LYS A 216 3.50 -45.86 -30.99
N ASN A 217 3.69 -46.54 -29.86
CA ASN A 217 4.46 -47.79 -29.74
C ASN A 217 5.96 -47.69 -30.10
N SER A 218 6.56 -46.50 -30.00
CA SER A 218 8.01 -46.34 -30.16
C SER A 218 8.79 -47.13 -29.10
N ARG A 219 9.83 -47.86 -29.54
CA ARG A 219 10.77 -48.58 -28.66
C ARG A 219 11.58 -47.64 -27.76
N TRP A 220 11.70 -46.37 -28.15
CA TRP A 220 12.47 -45.35 -27.44
C TRP A 220 11.78 -44.74 -26.23
N LYS A 221 10.49 -45.02 -26.02
CA LYS A 221 9.74 -44.48 -24.88
C LYS A 221 10.42 -44.79 -23.55
N ARG A 222 10.69 -46.08 -23.29
CA ARG A 222 11.25 -46.52 -22.00
C ARG A 222 12.68 -46.03 -21.76
N PRO A 223 13.62 -46.12 -22.74
CA PRO A 223 14.94 -45.51 -22.59
C PRO A 223 14.90 -44.00 -22.34
N LEU A 224 14.02 -43.25 -23.02
CA LEU A 224 13.92 -41.80 -22.86
C LEU A 224 13.34 -41.41 -21.49
N ASP A 225 12.29 -42.11 -21.03
CA ASP A 225 11.70 -41.87 -19.72
C ASP A 225 12.73 -42.11 -18.59
N LEU A 226 13.57 -43.15 -18.71
CA LEU A 226 14.65 -43.42 -17.75
C LEU A 226 15.72 -42.33 -17.75
N ALA A 227 16.12 -41.85 -18.94
CA ALA A 227 17.10 -40.76 -19.05
C ALA A 227 16.56 -39.46 -18.43
N LEU A 228 15.28 -39.14 -18.65
CA LEU A 228 14.65 -37.97 -18.02
C LEU A 228 14.62 -38.09 -16.49
N LEU A 229 14.35 -39.28 -15.95
CA LEU A 229 14.39 -39.51 -14.50
C LEU A 229 15.81 -39.38 -13.93
N GLN A 230 16.84 -39.79 -14.68
CA GLN A 230 18.24 -39.58 -14.29
C GLN A 230 18.58 -38.08 -14.21
N LEU A 231 18.21 -37.30 -15.22
CA LEU A 231 18.42 -35.84 -15.22
C LEU A 231 17.76 -35.13 -14.03
N VAL A 232 16.58 -35.61 -13.61
CA VAL A 232 15.88 -35.09 -12.43
C VAL A 232 16.58 -35.54 -11.14
N GLY A 233 17.12 -36.76 -11.09
CA GLY A 233 17.82 -37.30 -9.91
C GLY A 233 19.23 -36.73 -9.70
N ASP A 234 19.89 -36.30 -10.78
CA ASP A 234 21.25 -35.73 -10.76
C ASP A 234 21.25 -34.19 -10.53
N ASP A 235 20.09 -33.60 -10.18
CA ASP A 235 19.86 -32.15 -9.99
C ASP A 235 20.22 -31.26 -11.21
N GLU A 236 20.46 -31.85 -12.39
CA GLU A 236 20.78 -31.12 -13.61
C GLU A 236 19.62 -30.21 -14.06
N ILE A 237 18.38 -30.64 -13.83
CA ILE A 237 17.20 -29.83 -14.14
C ILE A 237 17.15 -28.56 -13.30
N GLU A 238 17.51 -28.62 -12.00
CA GLU A 238 17.56 -27.44 -11.15
C GLU A 238 18.68 -26.49 -11.60
N MET A 239 19.83 -27.04 -11.98
CA MET A 239 20.92 -26.25 -12.56
C MET A 239 20.48 -25.54 -13.85
N LEU A 240 19.79 -26.23 -14.75
CA LEU A 240 19.26 -25.65 -15.98
C LEU A 240 18.19 -24.59 -15.70
N GLU A 241 17.33 -24.79 -14.71
CA GLU A 241 16.35 -23.78 -14.29
C GLU A 241 17.07 -22.50 -13.81
N ARG A 242 18.10 -22.63 -12.98
CA ARG A 242 18.87 -21.47 -12.50
C ARG A 242 19.64 -20.78 -13.62
N LEU A 243 20.09 -21.50 -14.64
CA LEU A 243 20.83 -20.92 -15.76
C LEU A 243 19.93 -20.23 -16.77
N TRP A 244 18.80 -20.84 -17.13
CA TRP A 244 17.96 -20.40 -18.25
C TRP A 244 16.68 -19.70 -17.84
N LEU A 245 16.14 -20.02 -16.66
CA LEU A 245 14.87 -19.50 -16.15
C LEU A 245 15.06 -18.55 -14.96
N SER A 246 16.30 -18.24 -14.59
CA SER A 246 16.57 -17.13 -13.68
C SER A 246 16.35 -15.79 -14.37
N GLY A 247 15.94 -14.80 -13.58
CA GLY A 247 15.79 -13.43 -14.03
C GLY A 247 16.01 -12.48 -12.87
N ILE A 248 15.93 -11.18 -13.18
CA ILE A 248 16.30 -10.08 -12.28
C ILE A 248 15.23 -9.88 -11.20
N CYS A 249 13.96 -10.07 -11.56
CA CYS A 249 12.86 -9.93 -10.61
C CYS A 249 12.67 -11.23 -9.82
N HIS A 250 12.87 -11.15 -8.51
CA HIS A 250 12.44 -12.19 -7.59
C HIS A 250 11.03 -11.82 -7.11
N ASN A 251 10.08 -12.72 -7.35
CA ASN A 251 8.79 -12.66 -6.67
C ASN A 251 9.05 -13.08 -5.22
N ASP A 252 9.59 -12.17 -4.42
CA ASP A 252 9.54 -12.32 -2.98
C ASP A 252 8.07 -12.50 -2.66
N LYS A 253 7.78 -13.64 -2.04
CA LYS A 253 6.43 -13.99 -1.64
C LYS A 253 5.97 -12.87 -0.72
N ILE A 254 5.17 -11.96 -1.26
CA ILE A 254 4.18 -11.23 -0.48
C ILE A 254 3.11 -12.28 -0.13
N GLU A 255 3.52 -13.34 0.58
CA GLU A 255 2.66 -14.05 1.49
C GLU A 255 2.30 -12.99 2.51
N VAL A 256 1.24 -12.28 2.20
CA VAL A 256 0.52 -11.42 3.12
C VAL A 256 0.47 -12.20 4.41
N MET A 257 1.17 -11.67 5.40
CA MET A 257 0.94 -11.98 6.80
C MET A 257 -0.53 -11.64 7.07
N SER A 258 -1.40 -12.54 6.66
CA SER A 258 -2.71 -12.77 7.23
C SER A 258 -2.48 -13.37 8.62
N SER A 259 -1.68 -12.69 9.44
CA SER A 259 -1.92 -12.71 10.87
C SER A 259 -3.25 -11.99 11.02
N LYS A 260 -4.32 -12.80 10.98
CA LYS A 260 -5.53 -12.56 11.74
C LYS A 260 -5.15 -11.85 13.05
N LEU A 261 -5.29 -10.53 13.05
CA LEU A 261 -5.55 -9.78 14.25
C LEU A 261 -7.07 -9.77 14.40
N ASP A 262 -7.61 -10.98 14.63
CA ASP A 262 -8.91 -11.14 15.27
C ASP A 262 -8.66 -10.84 16.76
N ILE A 263 -8.99 -9.62 17.19
CA ILE A 263 -9.35 -9.31 18.58
C ILE A 263 -10.86 -9.46 18.68
#